data_AF-A0A178V501-F1
#
_entry.id   AF-A0A178V501-F1
#
_cell.length_a   1.000
_cell.length_b   1.000
_cell.length_c   1.000
_cell.angle_alpha   90.00
_cell.angle_beta   90.00
_cell.angle_gamma   90.00
#
_symmetry.space_group_name_H-M   'P 1'
#
loop_
_entity.id
_entity.type
_entity.pdbx_description
1 polymer ?
#
loop_
_entity_poly.entity_id
_entity_poly.type
_entity_poly.pdbx_seq_one_letter_code
_entity_poly.pdbx_strand_id
1 'polypeptide(L)'
;MTKWKWSYKIGTKGEALSVHTLAGSSTVEWKEGSLVAKKQPLTWYKSTFDSPTGNEPLALDMNTMGKGQMWINGQNIGRHWPAYTARGKCERCSYAGTFTEKKCLSNCGEASQRWYHVPRSWLKPTNNLVIVLEEWGGEPNGISLVKRTAK
;
A
#
# COMPACT_ATOMS: atom_id res chain seq x y z
N MET A 1 36.43 9.83 -10.92
CA MET A 1 35.85 8.98 -9.86
C MET A 1 36.20 9.55 -8.50
N THR A 2 35.27 9.56 -7.54
CA THR A 2 35.55 10.08 -6.19
C THR A 2 36.55 9.17 -5.46
N LYS A 3 37.45 9.72 -4.64
CA LYS A 3 38.50 8.97 -3.91
C LYS A 3 38.07 8.47 -2.52
N TRP A 4 36.78 8.57 -2.19
CA TRP A 4 36.24 8.22 -0.87
C TRP A 4 35.88 6.73 -0.78
N LYS A 5 35.98 6.16 0.43
CA LYS A 5 35.50 4.81 0.71
C LYS A 5 33.98 4.84 0.89
N TRP A 6 33.25 4.08 0.07
CA TRP A 6 31.80 3.91 0.15
C TRP A 6 31.45 2.48 0.55
N SER A 7 30.42 2.33 1.39
CA SER A 7 29.84 1.03 1.72
C SER A 7 28.45 0.91 1.12
N TYR A 8 28.08 -0.30 0.73
CA TYR A 8 26.80 -0.59 0.06
C TYR A 8 26.02 -1.61 0.87
N LYS A 9 24.71 -1.41 0.95
CA LYS A 9 23.78 -2.38 1.51
C LYS A 9 22.59 -2.51 0.57
N ILE A 10 22.35 -3.72 0.09
CA ILE A 10 21.25 -4.03 -0.81
C ILE A 10 20.00 -4.29 0.04
N GLY A 11 18.91 -3.61 -0.30
CA GLY A 11 17.61 -3.78 0.36
C GLY A 11 17.59 -3.35 1.83
N THR A 12 16.50 -3.68 2.49
CA THR A 12 16.22 -3.37 3.90
C THR A 12 16.47 -4.58 4.80
N LYS A 13 16.69 -4.34 6.09
CA LYS A 13 16.81 -5.44 7.08
C LYS A 13 15.54 -6.29 7.15
N GLY A 14 14.36 -5.69 7.01
CA GLY A 14 13.08 -6.41 7.02
C GLY A 14 12.88 -7.31 5.80
N GLU A 15 13.40 -6.92 4.64
CA GLU A 15 13.44 -7.80 3.46
C GLU A 15 14.38 -8.99 3.68
N ALA A 16 15.59 -8.75 4.18
CA ALA A 16 16.55 -9.83 4.49
C ALA A 16 16.00 -10.84 5.52
N LEU A 17 15.17 -10.37 6.46
CA LEU A 17 14.47 -11.19 7.45
C LEU A 17 13.14 -11.76 6.94
N SER A 18 12.75 -11.46 5.70
CA SER A 18 11.47 -11.89 5.11
C SER A 18 10.25 -11.57 6.01
N VAL A 19 10.23 -10.39 6.62
CA VAL A 19 9.20 -9.95 7.60
C VAL A 19 7.77 -9.99 7.03
N HIS A 20 7.64 -9.93 5.70
CA HIS A 20 6.36 -10.08 5.00
C HIS A 20 5.76 -11.50 5.06
N THR A 21 6.55 -12.50 5.45
CA THR A 21 6.10 -13.88 5.65
C THR A 21 5.73 -14.13 7.11
N LEU A 22 4.92 -15.17 7.37
CA LEU A 22 4.56 -15.55 8.73
C LEU A 22 5.79 -15.90 9.58
N ALA A 23 6.70 -16.72 9.03
CA ALA A 23 7.91 -17.15 9.72
C ALA A 23 8.87 -15.98 9.99
N GLY A 24 9.13 -15.12 8.99
CA GLY A 24 9.99 -13.95 9.18
C GLY A 24 9.39 -12.94 10.16
N SER A 25 8.08 -12.72 10.10
CA SER A 25 7.36 -11.83 11.03
C SER A 25 7.50 -12.24 12.50
N SER A 26 7.62 -13.54 12.80
CA SER A 26 7.82 -14.03 14.18
C SER A 26 9.24 -13.83 14.72
N THR A 27 10.21 -13.43 13.89
CA THR A 27 11.61 -13.26 14.31
C THR A 27 11.95 -11.85 14.81
N VAL A 28 11.00 -10.92 14.75
CA VAL A 28 11.20 -9.52 15.12
C VAL A 28 10.25 -9.09 16.23
N GLU A 29 10.68 -8.12 17.03
CA GLU A 29 9.84 -7.52 18.07
C GLU A 29 8.93 -6.45 17.48
N TRP A 30 7.62 -6.65 17.61
CA TRP A 30 6.60 -5.68 17.20
C TRP A 30 6.22 -4.75 18.36
N LYS A 31 5.84 -3.51 18.05
CA LYS A 31 5.26 -2.56 19.00
C LYS A 31 3.75 -2.49 18.76
N GLU A 32 2.98 -2.46 19.84
CA GLU A 32 1.52 -2.50 19.82
C GLU A 32 0.91 -1.38 20.67
N GLY A 33 -0.40 -1.16 20.53
CA GLY A 33 -1.13 -0.15 21.29
C GLY A 33 -0.62 1.27 21.04
N SER A 34 -0.39 2.03 22.11
CA SER A 34 0.11 3.41 22.04
C SER A 34 1.56 3.52 21.53
N LEU A 35 2.30 2.40 21.45
CA LEU A 35 3.68 2.36 20.98
C LEU A 35 3.81 2.16 19.47
N VAL A 36 2.69 1.98 18.76
CA VAL A 36 2.70 1.88 17.29
C VAL A 36 3.25 3.18 16.69
N ALA A 37 4.31 3.05 15.89
CA ALA A 37 4.92 4.17 15.21
C ALA A 37 3.91 4.85 14.27
N LYS A 38 3.97 6.18 14.19
CA LYS A 38 3.12 6.99 13.33
C LYS A 38 3.97 8.01 12.62
N LYS A 39 3.75 8.18 11.31
CA LYS A 39 4.50 9.13 10.46
C LYS A 39 6.02 8.94 10.54
N GLN A 40 6.48 7.72 10.84
CA GLN A 40 7.90 7.36 10.86
C GLN A 40 8.29 6.72 9.52
N PRO A 41 9.44 7.11 8.94
CA PRO A 41 9.94 6.50 7.72
C PRO A 41 10.46 5.08 7.99
N LEU A 42 10.63 4.29 6.92
CA LEU A 42 11.18 2.93 6.94
C LEU A 42 10.58 2.02 8.03
N THR A 43 9.26 2.09 8.21
CA THR A 43 8.52 1.37 9.25
C THR A 43 7.77 0.19 8.66
N TRP A 44 7.83 -0.95 9.36
CA TRP A 44 7.00 -2.12 9.03
C TRP A 44 5.77 -2.11 9.93
N TYR A 45 4.60 -2.31 9.33
CA TYR A 45 3.33 -2.50 10.03
C TYR A 45 2.81 -3.91 9.78
N LYS A 46 2.09 -4.43 10.77
CA LYS A 46 1.45 -5.74 10.75
C LYS A 46 0.05 -5.63 11.31
N SER A 47 -0.89 -6.37 10.72
CA SER A 47 -2.19 -6.62 11.31
C SER A 47 -2.74 -7.97 10.86
N THR A 48 -3.84 -8.41 11.48
CA THR A 48 -4.60 -9.60 11.08
C THR A 48 -6.06 -9.23 10.92
N PHE A 49 -6.72 -9.79 9.90
CA PHE A 49 -8.13 -9.51 9.64
C PHE A 49 -8.90 -10.71 9.09
N ASP A 50 -10.21 -10.72 9.30
CA ASP A 50 -11.11 -11.71 8.73
C ASP A 50 -11.61 -11.27 7.37
N SER A 51 -11.82 -12.23 6.46
CA SER A 51 -12.26 -11.92 5.11
C SER A 51 -13.70 -11.40 5.14
N PRO A 52 -14.00 -10.27 4.49
CA PRO A 52 -15.35 -9.75 4.45
C PRO A 52 -16.25 -10.66 3.61
N THR A 53 -17.50 -10.82 4.06
CA THR A 53 -18.54 -11.59 3.36
C THR A 53 -18.79 -11.08 1.94
N GLY A 54 -19.48 -11.88 1.12
CA GLY A 54 -19.84 -11.53 -0.26
C GLY A 54 -18.72 -11.82 -1.27
N ASN A 55 -18.97 -11.45 -2.53
CA ASN A 55 -18.11 -11.77 -3.68
C ASN A 55 -17.56 -10.51 -4.38
N GLU A 56 -17.86 -9.31 -3.87
CA GLU A 56 -17.45 -8.04 -4.46
C GLU A 56 -15.93 -7.88 -4.44
N PRO A 57 -15.28 -7.34 -5.48
CA PRO A 57 -13.85 -7.12 -5.46
C PRO A 57 -13.40 -6.28 -4.25
N LEU A 58 -12.21 -6.57 -3.72
CA LEU A 58 -11.66 -5.90 -2.55
C LEU A 58 -10.47 -5.02 -2.92
N ALA A 59 -10.23 -4.01 -2.09
CA ALA A 59 -9.02 -3.20 -2.12
C ALA A 59 -8.66 -2.68 -0.73
N LEU A 60 -7.39 -2.40 -0.49
CA LEU A 60 -6.94 -1.60 0.65
C LEU A 60 -7.03 -0.11 0.29
N ASP A 61 -7.74 0.66 1.11
CA ASP A 61 -7.65 2.12 1.12
C ASP A 61 -6.40 2.53 1.90
N MET A 62 -5.43 3.09 1.18
CA MET A 62 -4.13 3.47 1.73
C MET A 62 -3.98 4.98 1.84
N ASN A 63 -5.06 5.77 1.76
CA ASN A 63 -4.97 7.24 1.65
C ASN A 63 -4.21 7.93 2.78
N THR A 64 -4.11 7.30 3.95
CA THR A 64 -3.38 7.82 5.13
C THR A 64 -1.91 7.42 5.16
N MET A 65 -1.44 6.71 4.14
CA MET A 65 -0.08 6.18 4.02
C MET A 65 0.77 7.01 3.06
N GLY A 66 2.06 6.71 2.99
CA GLY A 66 3.02 7.46 2.19
C GLY A 66 3.39 6.75 0.90
N LYS A 67 4.39 5.87 1.00
CA LYS A 67 4.95 5.07 -0.10
C LYS A 67 5.47 3.76 0.44
N GLY A 68 5.39 2.69 -0.33
CA GLY A 68 6.12 1.47 -0.01
C GLY A 68 5.55 0.23 -0.68
N GLN A 69 5.45 -0.86 0.07
CA GLN A 69 5.01 -2.16 -0.42
C GLN A 69 4.07 -2.83 0.58
N MET A 70 3.20 -3.70 0.07
CA MET A 70 2.22 -4.40 0.88
C MET A 70 2.17 -5.89 0.52
N TRP A 71 1.84 -6.70 1.51
CA TRP A 71 1.65 -8.14 1.38
C TRP A 71 0.42 -8.61 2.13
N ILE A 72 -0.26 -9.61 1.57
CA ILE A 72 -1.33 -10.34 2.23
C ILE A 72 -0.98 -11.82 2.20
N ASN A 73 -0.95 -12.46 3.37
CA ASN A 73 -0.58 -13.88 3.52
C ASN A 73 0.76 -14.23 2.85
N GLY A 74 1.75 -13.32 2.91
CA GLY A 74 3.06 -13.46 2.26
C GLY A 74 3.08 -13.14 0.76
N GLN A 75 1.93 -12.94 0.11
CA GLN A 75 1.84 -12.59 -1.30
C GLN A 75 1.92 -11.07 -1.48
N ASN A 76 2.82 -10.60 -2.33
CA ASN A 76 3.00 -9.18 -2.60
C ASN A 76 1.82 -8.66 -3.44
N ILE A 77 1.06 -7.68 -2.92
CA ILE A 77 -0.07 -7.06 -3.63
C ILE A 77 0.36 -5.84 -4.45
N GLY A 78 1.63 -5.43 -4.35
CA GLY A 78 2.23 -4.34 -5.13
C GLY A 78 2.81 -3.21 -4.27
N ARG A 79 3.30 -2.19 -4.98
CA ARG A 79 3.76 -0.94 -4.38
C ARG A 79 2.59 -0.01 -4.11
N HIS A 80 2.56 0.66 -2.97
CA HIS A 80 1.69 1.81 -2.73
C HIS A 80 2.46 3.13 -2.85
N TRP A 81 1.81 4.15 -3.40
CA TRP A 81 2.31 5.52 -3.38
C TRP A 81 1.18 6.57 -3.34
N PRO A 82 0.23 6.48 -2.40
CA PRO A 82 -0.90 7.41 -2.28
C PRO A 82 -0.46 8.85 -2.02
N ALA A 83 0.68 9.09 -1.37
CA ALA A 83 1.20 10.45 -1.18
C ALA A 83 1.66 11.12 -2.49
N TYR A 84 1.82 10.36 -3.59
CA TYR A 84 2.02 10.96 -4.90
C TYR A 84 0.68 11.45 -5.44
N THR A 85 0.39 12.73 -5.21
CA THR A 85 -0.83 13.38 -5.70
C THR A 85 -0.83 13.49 -7.24
N ALA A 86 -1.95 13.14 -7.86
CA ALA A 86 -2.14 13.24 -9.30
C ALA A 86 -2.18 14.72 -9.73
N ARG A 87 -1.34 15.10 -10.68
CA ARG A 87 -1.25 16.45 -11.24
C ARG A 87 -1.58 16.43 -12.72
N GLY A 88 -2.38 17.39 -13.17
CA GLY A 88 -2.81 17.49 -14.56
C GLY A 88 -3.94 18.49 -14.73
N LYS A 89 -4.50 18.55 -15.95
CA LYS A 89 -5.67 19.36 -16.28
C LYS A 89 -6.89 18.43 -16.40
N CYS A 90 -7.64 18.29 -15.31
CA CYS A 90 -8.83 17.46 -15.28
C CYS A 90 -10.07 18.32 -15.57
N GLU A 91 -10.50 18.34 -16.83
CA GLU A 91 -11.68 19.08 -17.29
C GLU A 91 -12.80 18.13 -17.70
N ARG A 92 -14.04 18.65 -17.73
CA ARG A 92 -15.15 17.92 -18.35
C ARG A 92 -14.84 17.75 -19.84
N CYS A 93 -15.05 16.54 -20.35
CA CYS A 93 -14.81 16.23 -21.75
C CYS A 93 -16.07 15.68 -22.43
N SER A 94 -16.10 15.78 -23.76
CA SER A 94 -17.11 15.16 -24.62
C SER A 94 -16.51 14.00 -25.41
N TYR A 95 -17.33 12.99 -25.71
CA TYR A 95 -16.94 11.86 -26.55
C TYR A 95 -16.65 12.28 -28.00
N ALA A 96 -17.28 13.36 -28.48
CA ALA A 96 -17.13 13.84 -29.84
C ALA A 96 -15.73 14.46 -30.09
N GLY A 97 -15.25 14.36 -31.35
CA GLY A 97 -13.97 14.90 -31.81
C GLY A 97 -12.75 14.03 -31.43
N THR A 98 -11.60 14.34 -32.02
CA THR A 98 -10.36 13.57 -31.84
C THR A 98 -9.97 13.45 -30.36
N PHE A 99 -9.56 12.25 -29.94
CA PHE A 99 -9.12 11.97 -28.59
C PHE A 99 -7.61 12.20 -28.44
N THR A 100 -7.20 12.66 -27.24
CA THR A 100 -5.81 12.65 -26.79
C THR A 100 -5.77 12.10 -25.37
N GLU A 101 -4.62 11.58 -24.95
CA GLU A 101 -4.41 11.01 -23.62
C GLU A 101 -4.68 11.99 -22.48
N LYS A 102 -4.69 13.30 -22.77
CA LYS A 102 -4.98 14.38 -21.81
C LYS A 102 -6.42 14.88 -21.86
N LYS A 103 -7.26 14.42 -22.79
CA LYS A 103 -8.60 14.98 -23.04
C LYS A 103 -9.58 14.75 -21.89
N CYS A 104 -9.53 13.58 -21.26
CA CYS A 104 -10.51 13.14 -20.26
C CYS A 104 -9.82 12.68 -18.97
N LEU A 105 -8.81 13.42 -18.50
CA LEU A 105 -8.17 13.12 -17.23
C LEU A 105 -9.14 13.32 -16.06
N SER A 106 -8.97 12.52 -15.01
CA SER A 106 -9.75 12.60 -13.78
C SER A 106 -8.85 12.46 -12.55
N ASN A 107 -9.42 12.67 -11.36
CA ASN A 107 -8.75 12.44 -10.08
C ASN A 107 -7.55 13.39 -9.80
N CYS A 108 -7.45 14.54 -10.47
CA CYS A 108 -6.44 15.56 -10.15
C CYS A 108 -6.63 16.07 -8.72
N GLY A 109 -5.53 16.26 -7.99
CA GLY A 109 -5.54 16.72 -6.59
C GLY A 109 -5.71 15.59 -5.56
N GLU A 110 -6.10 14.40 -6.00
CA GLU A 110 -6.20 13.19 -5.18
C GLU A 110 -4.93 12.35 -5.24
N ALA A 111 -4.83 11.32 -4.41
CA ALA A 111 -3.80 10.29 -4.54
C ALA A 111 -3.84 9.68 -5.97
N SER A 112 -2.69 9.63 -6.65
CA SER A 112 -2.58 9.00 -7.99
C SER A 112 -3.11 7.57 -8.01
N GLN A 113 -2.94 6.85 -6.90
CA GLN A 113 -3.68 5.64 -6.58
C GLN A 113 -3.96 5.58 -5.08
N ARG A 114 -5.24 5.56 -4.71
CA ARG A 114 -5.71 5.42 -3.31
C ARG A 114 -5.99 3.97 -2.92
N TRP A 115 -6.63 3.24 -3.82
CA TRP A 115 -7.09 1.87 -3.58
C TRP A 115 -6.19 0.85 -4.29
N TYR A 116 -5.77 -0.16 -3.53
CA TYR A 116 -4.85 -1.19 -3.98
C TYR A 116 -5.54 -2.55 -3.94
N HIS A 117 -5.69 -3.18 -5.11
CA HIS A 117 -6.51 -4.37 -5.27
C HIS A 117 -6.04 -5.55 -4.41
N VAL A 118 -6.99 -6.23 -3.78
CA VAL A 118 -6.79 -7.47 -3.01
C VAL A 118 -7.57 -8.59 -3.67
N PRO A 119 -6.90 -9.59 -4.27
CA PRO A 119 -7.57 -10.75 -4.83
C PRO A 119 -8.24 -11.58 -3.73
N ARG A 120 -9.54 -11.86 -3.87
CA ARG A 120 -10.28 -12.68 -2.90
C ARG A 120 -9.70 -14.09 -2.74
N SER A 121 -9.18 -14.66 -3.82
CA SER A 121 -8.55 -15.99 -3.81
C SER A 121 -7.28 -16.05 -2.94
N TRP A 122 -6.72 -14.92 -2.53
CA TRP A 122 -5.56 -14.86 -1.62
C TRP A 122 -5.98 -14.85 -0.15
N LEU A 123 -7.28 -14.73 0.14
CA LEU A 123 -7.82 -14.63 1.49
C LEU A 123 -8.32 -15.99 2.00
N LYS A 124 -8.06 -16.22 3.28
CA LYS A 124 -8.68 -17.25 4.12
C LYS A 124 -9.92 -16.66 4.79
N PRO A 125 -10.85 -17.49 5.31
CA PRO A 125 -12.01 -16.98 6.04
C PRO A 125 -11.64 -16.05 7.20
N THR A 126 -10.61 -16.42 7.97
CA THR A 126 -10.15 -15.69 9.15
C THR A 126 -8.63 -15.59 9.20
N ASN A 127 -8.14 -14.67 10.06
CA ASN A 127 -6.71 -14.55 10.40
C ASN A 127 -5.78 -14.35 9.19
N ASN A 128 -6.18 -13.47 8.27
CA ASN A 128 -5.33 -13.06 7.14
C ASN A 128 -4.26 -12.09 7.63
N LEU A 129 -3.00 -12.41 7.37
CA LEU A 129 -1.88 -11.53 7.71
C LEU A 129 -1.76 -10.42 6.67
N VAL A 130 -1.74 -9.17 7.09
CA VAL A 130 -1.34 -8.02 6.26
C VAL A 130 -0.04 -7.43 6.82
N ILE A 131 0.92 -7.21 5.92
CA ILE A 131 2.19 -6.53 6.22
C ILE A 131 2.34 -5.35 5.27
N VAL A 132 2.76 -4.21 5.81
CA VAL A 132 3.04 -2.99 5.03
C VAL A 132 4.43 -2.48 5.38
N LEU A 133 5.28 -2.32 4.37
CA LEU A 133 6.49 -1.50 4.48
C LEU A 133 6.13 -0.08 4.10
N GLU A 134 6.22 0.86 5.03
CA GLU A 134 6.02 2.28 4.83
C GLU A 134 7.39 3.00 4.78
N GLU A 135 7.75 3.48 3.60
CA GLU A 135 9.02 4.12 3.29
C GLU A 135 9.08 5.57 3.78
N TRP A 136 7.98 6.33 3.65
CA TRP A 136 7.97 7.77 3.91
C TRP A 136 7.41 8.13 5.28
N GLY A 137 6.34 7.45 5.69
CA GLY A 137 5.64 7.69 6.94
C GLY A 137 4.15 7.90 6.70
N GLY A 138 3.32 7.21 7.49
CA GLY A 138 1.86 7.23 7.38
C GLY A 138 1.17 6.98 8.73
N GLU A 139 -0.16 7.06 8.74
CA GLU A 139 -1.00 6.70 9.88
C GLU A 139 -1.69 5.34 9.60
N PRO A 140 -1.19 4.23 10.18
CA PRO A 140 -1.67 2.89 9.84
C PRO A 140 -3.12 2.63 10.28
N ASN A 141 -3.62 3.36 11.29
CA ASN A 141 -5.00 3.24 11.76
C ASN A 141 -6.04 3.73 10.72
N GLY A 142 -5.61 4.48 9.70
CA GLY A 142 -6.48 4.89 8.60
C GLY A 142 -6.58 3.87 7.46
N ILE A 143 -5.77 2.81 7.48
CA ILE A 143 -5.85 1.74 6.48
C ILE A 143 -7.15 0.98 6.70
N SER A 144 -7.91 0.76 5.62
CA SER A 144 -9.14 -0.02 5.68
C SER A 144 -9.29 -0.92 4.46
N LEU A 145 -10.00 -2.04 4.63
CA LEU A 145 -10.39 -2.92 3.53
C LEU A 145 -11.76 -2.48 3.02
N VAL A 146 -11.87 -2.20 1.72
CA VAL A 146 -13.10 -1.72 1.10
C VAL A 146 -13.62 -2.69 0.05
N LYS A 147 -14.95 -2.75 -0.08
CA LYS A 147 -15.64 -3.47 -1.15
C LYS A 147 -15.92 -2.54 -2.32
N ARG A 148 -15.63 -2.99 -3.54
CA ARG A 148 -16.03 -2.28 -4.75
C ARG A 148 -17.44 -2.69 -5.16
N THR A 149 -18.41 -1.82 -4.93
CA THR A 149 -19.75 -1.91 -5.52
C THR A 149 -19.81 -1.05 -6.77
N ALA A 150 -20.40 -1.54 -7.85
CA ALA A 150 -20.77 -0.66 -8.96
C ALA A 150 -21.83 0.34 -8.46
N LYS A 151 -21.75 1.57 -8.96
CA LYS A 151 -22.87 2.50 -8.94
C LYS A 151 -23.70 2.32 -10.20
#